data_AF-A0A0D0C1D9-F1
#
_entry.id   AF-A0A0D0C1D9-F1
#
_cell.length_a   1.000
_cell.length_b   1.000
_cell.length_c   1.000
_cell.angle_alpha   90.00
_cell.angle_beta   90.00
_cell.angle_gamma   90.00
#
_symmetry.space_group_name_H-M   'P 1'
#
loop_
_entity.id
_entity.type
_entity.pdbx_description
1 polymer ?
#
loop_
_entity_poly.entity_id
_entity_poly.type
_entity_poly.pdbx_seq_one_letter_code
_entity_poly.pdbx_strand_id
1 'polypeptide(L)'
;FSVAQSEGLVALSHRIFVRFEGIDDGNGKWQCSRREGSLCTHIEVAREYMQRKLLSNGNRGGELRNNSQGKDICESILVSISYLPVIPPHWCMLPEEKAVYNPPKGLRTAPECIGLSAHASCACIDGGRSFYNPNRPTLTRMCTVYTLTQAFQVEIELQTCPRCPVERHRYIGPEPRDIGLFNFNNSALFTHELLNKYISAFSGSETPFMPWVNQVARRYEESESENPFVNEGLFRTGWFTYAQLIGFENNKMCPFCGVFLENVIWDGVSISFGRKFVNAELEPPMAVSNQAPKCPSKSLSKQEWLPDGKMHRRLHEWINDGGLKIEKGVREEDQGQTLEATIQRTRMLEIELYPWLESLSLHLKEMFRRRMGHGALDNWKWKPAQEYSALFQLLTLDESTMQTMTHSVLRKLELFLKEPTPNNHADLLGVPALYTILWMEYTKEKKYAPETLGVARWMLLRTAAVLKMLLSLNQEPLQFMTPENFRRFDSSPEIQDWERTGCFYHLPQIRFRPRYPKLPHDRHPNVNTERIGTCRKYYKLYSQKCLTGGIMACWCSHSICYGFHCIPVGEGRNDVFSAIIT
;
A
#
# COMPACT_ATOMS: atom_id res chain seq x y z
N PHE A 1 22.77 19.08 -7.84
CA PHE A 1 22.68 18.09 -8.93
C PHE A 1 23.41 16.81 -8.54
N SER A 2 22.84 15.63 -8.83
CA SER A 2 23.53 14.34 -8.70
C SER A 2 23.78 13.82 -10.12
N VAL A 3 25.05 13.72 -10.51
CA VAL A 3 25.46 13.52 -11.90
C VAL A 3 26.53 12.43 -11.98
N ALA A 4 26.55 11.67 -13.08
CA ALA A 4 27.60 10.70 -13.38
C ALA A 4 28.45 11.20 -14.55
N GLN A 5 29.68 10.69 -14.67
CA GLN A 5 30.63 11.07 -15.71
C GLN A 5 30.22 10.58 -17.12
N SER A 6 29.38 9.55 -17.20
CA SER A 6 28.78 9.02 -18.43
C SER A 6 27.44 8.34 -18.13
N GLU A 7 26.52 8.32 -19.10
CA GLU A 7 25.18 7.73 -18.96
C GLU A 7 25.19 6.21 -18.71
N GLY A 8 26.28 5.51 -19.03
CA GLY A 8 26.42 4.06 -18.86
C GLY A 8 26.77 3.59 -17.44
N LEU A 9 27.13 4.49 -16.51
CA LEU A 9 27.53 4.14 -15.15
C LEU A 9 26.37 4.37 -14.17
N VAL A 10 25.50 3.36 -14.07
CA VAL A 10 24.20 3.46 -13.36
C VAL A 10 24.29 3.20 -11.84
N ALA A 11 25.42 2.69 -11.34
CA ALA A 11 25.59 2.44 -9.91
C ALA A 11 25.71 3.74 -9.10
N LEU A 12 25.05 3.80 -7.93
CA LEU A 12 25.08 4.94 -6.99
C LEU A 12 26.51 5.32 -6.56
N SER A 13 27.44 4.36 -6.58
CA SER A 13 28.87 4.54 -6.29
C SER A 13 29.62 5.46 -7.28
N HIS A 14 29.06 5.69 -8.48
CA HIS A 14 29.69 6.51 -9.53
C HIS A 14 29.05 7.89 -9.69
N ARG A 15 28.05 8.23 -8.86
CA ARG A 15 27.38 9.52 -8.88
C ARG A 15 28.01 10.50 -7.90
N ILE A 16 28.19 11.73 -8.35
CA ILE A 16 28.84 12.80 -7.60
C ILE A 16 27.88 13.97 -7.45
N PHE A 17 27.94 14.64 -6.30
CA PHE A 17 27.14 15.83 -6.05
C PHE A 17 27.84 17.06 -6.62
N VAL A 18 27.11 17.81 -7.42
CA VAL A 18 27.48 19.14 -7.90
C VAL A 18 26.52 20.16 -7.30
N ARG A 19 27.06 21.14 -6.58
CA ARG A 19 26.34 22.27 -5.99
C ARG A 19 26.43 23.47 -6.94
N PHE A 20 25.32 24.19 -7.07
CA PHE A 20 25.25 25.44 -7.82
C PHE A 20 24.70 26.54 -6.92
N GLU A 21 25.36 27.70 -6.93
CA GLU A 21 24.92 28.92 -6.27
C GLU A 21 24.99 30.08 -7.27
N GLY A 22 23.83 30.52 -7.76
CA GLY A 22 23.74 31.53 -8.81
C GLY A 22 22.32 31.75 -9.32
N ILE A 23 22.22 32.39 -10.47
CA ILE A 23 20.97 32.73 -11.15
C ILE A 23 20.52 31.53 -12.00
N ASP A 24 19.21 31.40 -12.22
CA ASP A 24 18.62 30.23 -12.89
C ASP A 24 19.07 30.04 -14.36
N ASP A 25 19.75 31.03 -14.97
CA ASP A 25 20.39 30.98 -16.29
C ASP A 25 21.70 30.15 -16.33
N GLY A 26 22.16 29.65 -15.18
CA GLY A 26 23.40 28.90 -15.03
C GLY A 26 24.63 29.76 -14.71
N ASN A 27 24.49 31.09 -14.63
CA ASN A 27 25.54 31.98 -14.17
C ASN A 27 25.65 31.93 -12.64
N GLY A 28 26.77 31.42 -12.15
CA GLY A 28 27.02 31.29 -10.72
C GLY A 28 28.24 30.44 -10.41
N LYS A 29 28.42 30.17 -9.12
CA LYS A 29 29.49 29.30 -8.63
C LYS A 29 29.03 27.85 -8.70
N TRP A 30 29.85 27.02 -9.35
CA TRP A 30 29.64 25.58 -9.46
C TRP A 30 30.74 24.87 -8.66
N GLN A 31 30.34 23.92 -7.81
CA GLN A 31 31.27 23.15 -6.97
C GLN A 31 30.99 21.66 -7.10
N CYS A 32 32.02 20.89 -7.42
CA CYS A 32 31.96 19.43 -7.50
C CYS A 32 32.52 18.81 -6.21
N SER A 33 31.77 17.90 -5.59
CA SER A 33 32.20 17.22 -4.35
C SER A 33 33.44 16.32 -4.50
N ARG A 34 33.87 16.00 -5.72
CA ARG A 34 35.05 15.16 -5.98
C ARG A 34 36.32 15.96 -6.31
N ARG A 35 36.20 17.23 -6.69
CA ARG A 35 37.35 18.04 -7.13
C ARG A 35 37.05 19.53 -6.96
N GLU A 36 37.91 20.25 -6.26
CA GLU A 36 37.85 21.71 -6.18
C GLU A 36 38.38 22.32 -7.50
N GLY A 37 37.50 22.98 -8.25
CA GLY A 37 37.83 23.61 -9.53
C GLY A 37 36.60 23.78 -10.42
N SER A 38 36.61 24.81 -11.28
CA SER A 38 35.48 25.21 -12.14
C SER A 38 35.31 24.36 -13.41
N LEU A 39 36.25 23.47 -13.72
CA LEU A 39 36.30 22.67 -14.94
C LEU A 39 36.30 21.18 -14.61
N CYS A 40 35.13 20.67 -14.23
CA CYS A 40 34.90 19.25 -14.00
C CYS A 40 33.78 18.78 -14.92
N THR A 41 33.93 17.62 -15.56
CA THR A 41 32.92 17.03 -16.45
C THR A 41 31.55 16.87 -15.76
N HIS A 42 31.52 16.63 -14.45
CA HIS A 42 30.29 16.62 -13.65
C HIS A 42 29.58 17.99 -13.63
N ILE A 43 30.33 19.10 -13.58
CA ILE A 43 29.79 20.47 -13.61
C ILE A 43 29.19 20.75 -14.99
N GLU A 44 29.84 20.32 -16.06
CA GLU A 44 29.34 20.47 -17.43
C GLU A 44 28.02 19.71 -17.63
N VAL A 45 27.96 18.45 -17.21
CA VAL A 45 26.72 17.63 -17.25
C VAL A 45 25.61 18.29 -16.42
N ALA A 46 25.95 18.84 -15.25
CA ALA A 46 24.98 19.54 -14.40
C ALA A 46 24.48 20.85 -15.04
N ARG A 47 25.34 21.60 -15.74
CA ARG A 47 24.97 22.81 -16.50
C ARG A 47 24.05 22.49 -17.67
N GLU A 48 24.37 21.46 -18.46
CA GLU A 48 23.49 21.01 -19.56
C GLU A 48 22.11 20.62 -19.03
N TYR A 49 22.05 19.90 -17.90
CA TYR A 49 20.79 19.51 -17.28
C TYR A 49 19.95 20.73 -16.85
N MET A 50 20.59 21.76 -16.32
CA MET A 50 19.93 23.00 -15.92
C MET A 50 19.42 23.80 -17.14
N GLN A 51 20.24 23.93 -18.19
CA GLN A 51 19.90 24.66 -19.42
C GLN A 51 18.77 23.98 -20.22
N ARG A 52 18.73 22.65 -20.28
CA ARG A 52 17.60 21.90 -20.89
C ARG A 52 16.27 22.21 -20.21
N LYS A 53 16.27 22.44 -18.89
CA LYS A 53 15.05 22.78 -18.14
C LYS A 53 14.52 24.18 -18.43
N LEU A 54 15.40 25.14 -18.73
CA LEU A 54 15.01 26.49 -19.12
C LEU A 54 14.45 26.54 -20.54
N LEU A 55 15.07 25.83 -21.48
CA LEU A 55 14.63 25.77 -22.87
C LEU A 55 13.29 25.04 -23.04
N SER A 56 12.92 24.16 -22.10
CA SER A 56 11.62 23.47 -22.11
C SER A 56 10.43 24.38 -21.75
N ASN A 57 10.67 25.56 -21.17
CA ASN A 57 9.63 26.50 -20.73
C ASN A 57 9.46 27.74 -21.64
N GLY A 58 10.22 27.87 -22.73
CA GLY A 58 10.20 29.05 -23.59
C GLY A 58 10.13 28.74 -25.08
N ASN A 59 8.92 28.78 -25.63
CA ASN A 59 8.55 28.96 -27.05
C ASN A 59 9.16 28.08 -28.17
N ARG A 60 8.23 27.59 -29.00
CA ARG A 60 8.42 26.88 -30.27
C ARG A 60 9.15 27.75 -31.32
N GLY A 61 10.08 27.15 -32.05
CA GLY A 61 10.52 27.60 -33.38
C GLY A 61 12.03 27.69 -33.57
N GLY A 62 12.64 26.65 -34.16
CA GLY A 62 14.02 26.70 -34.64
C GLY A 62 14.64 25.30 -34.79
N GLU A 63 14.78 24.84 -36.03
CA GLU A 63 15.49 23.60 -36.37
C GLU A 63 16.96 23.67 -35.96
N LEU A 64 17.39 22.76 -35.09
CA LEU A 64 18.79 22.35 -34.99
C LEU A 64 18.84 20.84 -34.81
N ARG A 65 19.42 20.20 -35.83
CA ARG A 65 19.61 18.76 -35.95
C ARG A 65 20.65 18.25 -34.93
N ASN A 66 20.24 17.16 -34.28
CA ASN A 66 21.01 15.96 -33.96
C ASN A 66 21.84 15.85 -32.67
N ASN A 67 21.53 14.72 -32.01
CA ASN A 67 22.42 13.78 -31.33
C ASN A 67 22.81 14.08 -29.87
N SER A 68 21.81 13.97 -28.98
CA SER A 68 21.97 13.24 -27.71
C SER A 68 20.59 12.98 -27.11
N GLN A 69 19.93 11.91 -27.60
CA GLN A 69 18.81 11.30 -26.90
C GLN A 69 19.32 10.80 -25.55
N GLY A 70 19.12 11.59 -24.50
CA GLY A 70 19.05 11.05 -23.15
C GLY A 70 17.82 10.17 -23.11
N LYS A 71 17.99 8.89 -23.45
CA LYS A 71 16.90 7.91 -23.40
C LYS A 71 16.49 7.75 -21.96
N ASP A 72 15.28 8.21 -21.68
CA ASP A 72 14.52 7.85 -20.49
C ASP A 72 14.61 6.35 -20.27
N ILE A 73 15.22 5.96 -19.14
CA ILE A 73 15.36 4.56 -18.71
C ILE A 73 13.98 3.94 -18.37
N CYS A 74 12.90 4.74 -18.42
CA CYS A 74 11.52 4.27 -18.26
C CYS A 74 10.77 4.07 -19.59
N GLU A 75 11.29 4.53 -20.73
CA GLU A 75 10.60 4.46 -22.03
C GLU A 75 11.15 3.39 -22.99
N SER A 76 12.24 2.68 -22.65
CA SER A 76 12.45 1.39 -23.29
C SER A 76 11.42 0.42 -22.70
N ILE A 77 10.23 0.40 -23.29
CA ILE A 77 9.18 -0.57 -23.02
C ILE A 77 9.89 -1.92 -22.82
N LEU A 78 9.69 -2.55 -21.65
CA LEU A 78 10.19 -3.88 -21.34
C LEU A 78 9.45 -4.86 -22.25
N VAL A 79 9.82 -4.92 -23.53
CA VAL A 79 9.12 -5.76 -24.50
C VAL A 79 9.85 -7.09 -24.65
N SER A 80 9.21 -8.17 -24.23
CA SER A 80 9.64 -9.54 -24.52
C SER A 80 9.09 -10.06 -25.84
N ILE A 81 9.72 -11.15 -26.30
CA ILE A 81 9.22 -11.94 -27.43
C ILE A 81 7.88 -12.58 -27.07
N SER A 82 7.78 -13.19 -25.89
CA SER A 82 6.50 -13.62 -25.33
C SER A 82 5.61 -12.41 -25.01
N TYR A 83 4.31 -12.55 -25.25
CA TYR A 83 3.30 -11.49 -25.07
C TYR A 83 1.92 -12.03 -24.71
N LEU A 84 1.71 -13.34 -24.80
CA LEU A 84 0.44 -13.92 -24.41
C LEU A 84 0.25 -13.86 -22.88
N PRO A 85 -0.99 -13.64 -22.40
CA PRO A 85 -1.27 -13.64 -20.96
C PRO A 85 -0.86 -14.95 -20.29
N VAL A 86 -0.30 -14.83 -19.09
CA VAL A 86 0.17 -15.91 -18.24
C VAL A 86 -0.75 -16.04 -17.03
N ILE A 87 -1.06 -17.28 -16.63
CA ILE A 87 -1.84 -17.52 -15.41
C ILE A 87 -1.00 -17.22 -14.17
N PRO A 88 -1.58 -16.58 -13.13
CA PRO A 88 -0.89 -16.43 -11.85
C PRO A 88 -0.64 -17.79 -11.17
N PRO A 89 0.28 -17.87 -10.19
CA PRO A 89 0.45 -19.06 -9.38
C PRO A 89 -0.86 -19.56 -8.75
N HIS A 90 -1.09 -20.87 -8.73
CA HIS A 90 -2.35 -21.45 -8.25
C HIS A 90 -2.75 -21.02 -6.83
N TRP A 91 -1.78 -20.80 -5.93
CA TRP A 91 -2.06 -20.41 -4.55
C TRP A 91 -2.66 -19.00 -4.42
N CYS A 92 -2.50 -18.13 -5.43
CA CYS A 92 -3.09 -16.79 -5.45
C CYS A 92 -4.27 -16.66 -6.43
N MET A 93 -4.79 -17.79 -6.93
CA MET A 93 -6.03 -17.84 -7.72
C MET A 93 -7.24 -18.10 -6.81
N LEU A 94 -8.36 -17.46 -7.12
CA LEU A 94 -9.64 -17.80 -6.50
C LEU A 94 -10.17 -19.13 -7.07
N PRO A 95 -10.95 -19.91 -6.30
CA PRO A 95 -11.49 -21.20 -6.75
C PRO A 95 -12.30 -21.13 -8.04
N GLU A 96 -13.00 -20.02 -8.27
CA GLU A 96 -13.86 -19.80 -9.43
C GLU A 96 -13.12 -19.22 -10.65
N GLU A 97 -11.84 -18.88 -10.53
CA GLU A 97 -11.06 -18.33 -11.64
C GLU A 97 -10.79 -19.38 -12.71
N LYS A 98 -11.24 -19.09 -13.93
CA LYS A 98 -10.93 -19.94 -15.09
C LYS A 98 -9.52 -19.63 -15.58
N ALA A 99 -8.72 -20.68 -15.70
CA ALA A 99 -7.40 -20.60 -16.32
C ALA A 99 -7.54 -20.30 -17.82
N VAL A 100 -6.75 -19.35 -18.33
CA VAL A 100 -6.73 -18.95 -19.74
C VAL A 100 -6.13 -20.05 -20.63
N TYR A 101 -5.33 -20.94 -20.05
CA TYR A 101 -4.75 -22.12 -20.69
C TYR A 101 -4.43 -23.18 -19.62
N ASN A 102 -4.19 -24.42 -20.04
CA ASN A 102 -3.82 -25.50 -19.12
C ASN A 102 -2.44 -25.24 -18.50
N PRO A 103 -2.30 -25.34 -17.15
CA PRO A 103 -1.01 -25.16 -16.51
C PRO A 103 0.03 -26.15 -17.05
N PRO A 104 1.15 -25.67 -17.63
CA PRO A 104 2.18 -26.53 -18.17
C PRO A 104 2.90 -27.25 -17.01
N LYS A 105 3.31 -28.50 -17.27
CA LYS A 105 4.14 -29.25 -16.32
C LYS A 105 5.51 -28.59 -16.22
N GLY A 106 6.13 -28.66 -15.04
CA GLY A 106 7.50 -28.18 -14.86
C GLY A 106 8.45 -28.87 -15.84
N LEU A 107 9.27 -28.07 -16.52
CA LEU A 107 10.27 -28.59 -17.46
C LEU A 107 11.34 -29.33 -16.66
N ARG A 108 11.59 -30.60 -17.01
CA ARG A 108 12.58 -31.46 -16.33
C ARG A 108 13.71 -31.89 -17.25
N THR A 109 13.41 -32.04 -18.54
CA THR A 109 14.36 -32.37 -19.59
C THR A 109 14.44 -31.22 -20.58
N ALA A 110 15.60 -31.03 -21.19
CA ALA A 110 15.77 -30.08 -22.27
C ALA A 110 14.85 -30.47 -23.46
N PRO A 111 14.03 -29.55 -23.99
CA PRO A 111 13.38 -29.78 -25.26
C PRO A 111 14.44 -29.86 -26.36
N GLU A 112 14.23 -30.70 -27.38
CA GLU A 112 15.19 -30.85 -28.49
C GLU A 112 15.31 -29.56 -29.29
N CYS A 113 14.18 -28.96 -29.65
CA CYS A 113 14.11 -27.69 -30.35
C CYS A 113 12.84 -26.93 -29.97
N ILE A 114 12.94 -25.61 -29.82
CA ILE A 114 11.81 -24.72 -29.58
C ILE A 114 11.42 -24.08 -30.91
N GLY A 115 10.43 -24.68 -31.57
CA GLY A 115 9.97 -24.31 -32.91
C GLY A 115 9.08 -23.08 -32.96
N LEU A 116 9.03 -22.42 -34.13
CA LEU A 116 8.14 -21.29 -34.37
C LEU A 116 6.67 -21.74 -34.42
N SER A 117 5.77 -20.93 -33.87
CA SER A 117 4.32 -21.17 -33.87
C SER A 117 3.58 -20.02 -34.56
N ALA A 118 2.26 -20.17 -34.75
CA ALA A 118 1.41 -19.09 -35.26
C ALA A 118 1.41 -17.83 -34.36
N HIS A 119 1.84 -17.96 -33.10
CA HIS A 119 1.95 -16.86 -32.14
C HIS A 119 3.39 -16.36 -31.99
N ALA A 120 4.33 -16.85 -32.80
CA ALA A 120 5.69 -16.34 -32.78
C ALA A 120 5.72 -14.85 -33.17
N SER A 121 6.45 -14.06 -32.39
CA SER A 121 6.47 -12.61 -32.55
C SER A 121 7.87 -12.02 -32.39
N CYS A 122 8.03 -10.79 -32.86
CA CYS A 122 9.16 -9.93 -32.56
C CYS A 122 8.65 -8.69 -31.85
N ALA A 123 9.27 -8.35 -30.73
CA ALA A 123 9.19 -7.03 -30.11
C ALA A 123 9.94 -6.02 -31.00
N CYS A 124 9.24 -5.17 -31.76
CA CYS A 124 9.89 -4.21 -32.65
C CYS A 124 10.30 -2.92 -31.91
N ILE A 125 11.20 -2.15 -32.51
CA ILE A 125 11.78 -0.94 -31.88
C ILE A 125 10.76 0.19 -31.80
N ASP A 126 9.82 0.22 -32.75
CA ASP A 126 8.76 1.20 -32.85
C ASP A 126 7.55 0.87 -31.95
N GLY A 127 7.73 0.00 -30.95
CA GLY A 127 6.68 -0.43 -30.02
C GLY A 127 5.73 -1.49 -30.57
N GLY A 128 5.65 -1.65 -31.90
CA GLY A 128 4.79 -2.65 -32.52
C GLY A 128 5.34 -4.08 -32.46
N ARG A 129 4.55 -5.03 -32.95
CA ARG A 129 4.98 -6.43 -33.14
C ARG A 129 5.00 -6.82 -34.61
N SER A 130 5.88 -7.76 -34.94
CA SER A 130 5.91 -8.44 -36.24
C SER A 130 5.76 -9.95 -35.99
N PHE A 131 5.03 -10.64 -36.85
CA PHE A 131 4.61 -12.03 -36.64
C PHE A 131 5.23 -12.98 -37.66
N TYR A 132 5.31 -14.25 -37.28
CA TYR A 132 5.84 -15.31 -38.13
C TYR A 132 5.10 -15.43 -39.47
N ASN A 133 5.89 -15.57 -40.54
CA ASN A 133 5.41 -15.82 -41.89
C ASN A 133 5.96 -17.16 -42.40
N PRO A 134 5.11 -18.17 -42.64
CA PRO A 134 5.53 -19.49 -43.13
C PRO A 134 6.28 -19.47 -44.47
N ASN A 135 6.07 -18.44 -45.30
CA ASN A 135 6.68 -18.33 -46.63
C ASN A 135 8.10 -17.74 -46.62
N ARG A 136 8.66 -17.46 -45.44
CA ARG A 136 9.97 -16.83 -45.29
C ARG A 136 10.95 -17.80 -44.60
N PRO A 137 12.26 -17.72 -44.94
CA PRO A 137 13.25 -18.62 -44.39
C PRO A 137 13.33 -18.49 -42.86
N THR A 138 13.51 -19.63 -42.21
CA THR A 138 13.79 -19.75 -40.78
C THR A 138 15.26 -20.11 -40.59
N LEU A 139 15.78 -19.89 -39.38
CA LEU A 139 17.13 -20.26 -38.98
C LEU A 139 17.11 -20.76 -37.54
N THR A 140 18.05 -21.63 -37.20
CA THR A 140 18.18 -22.18 -35.85
C THR A 140 19.36 -21.52 -35.13
N ARG A 141 19.19 -21.23 -33.84
CA ARG A 141 20.26 -20.73 -32.95
C ARG A 141 20.23 -21.46 -31.62
N MET A 142 21.33 -21.39 -30.89
CA MET A 142 21.37 -21.81 -29.49
C MET A 142 20.79 -20.72 -28.58
N CYS A 143 20.01 -21.14 -27.59
CA CYS A 143 19.51 -20.32 -26.50
C CYS A 143 19.69 -21.04 -25.17
N THR A 144 19.61 -20.26 -24.08
CA THR A 144 19.68 -20.79 -22.72
C THR A 144 18.31 -20.77 -22.07
N VAL A 145 17.85 -21.94 -21.61
CA VAL A 145 16.60 -22.10 -20.86
C VAL A 145 16.93 -22.23 -19.37
N TYR A 146 16.54 -21.24 -18.58
CA TYR A 146 16.74 -21.20 -17.13
C TYR A 146 15.57 -21.85 -16.39
N THR A 147 15.86 -22.91 -15.62
CA THR A 147 14.90 -23.60 -14.76
C THR A 147 15.13 -23.27 -13.28
N LEU A 148 14.45 -23.97 -12.38
CA LEU A 148 14.66 -23.80 -10.94
C LEU A 148 15.95 -24.47 -10.43
N THR A 149 16.46 -25.48 -11.14
CA THR A 149 17.57 -26.34 -10.70
C THR A 149 18.79 -26.30 -11.61
N GLN A 150 18.60 -26.06 -12.91
CA GLN A 150 19.68 -26.07 -13.91
C GLN A 150 19.34 -25.21 -15.14
N ALA A 151 20.34 -24.92 -15.96
CA ALA A 151 20.16 -24.28 -17.26
C ALA A 151 20.49 -25.22 -18.42
N PHE A 152 19.62 -25.24 -19.42
CA PHE A 152 19.80 -26.05 -20.63
C PHE A 152 20.23 -25.18 -21.81
N GLN A 153 21.14 -25.70 -22.62
CA GLN A 153 21.40 -25.18 -23.97
C GLN A 153 20.46 -25.89 -24.93
N VAL A 154 19.65 -25.11 -25.65
CA VAL A 154 18.57 -25.63 -26.50
C VAL A 154 18.56 -24.90 -27.83
N GLU A 155 18.25 -25.60 -28.91
CA GLU A 155 18.02 -25.01 -30.22
C GLU A 155 16.68 -24.27 -30.29
N ILE A 156 16.67 -23.07 -30.86
CA ILE A 156 15.49 -22.23 -31.06
C ILE A 156 15.37 -21.84 -32.53
N GLU A 157 14.18 -22.04 -33.10
CA GLU A 157 13.87 -21.59 -34.44
C GLU A 157 13.50 -20.10 -34.44
N LEU A 158 14.06 -19.37 -35.39
CA LEU A 158 13.94 -17.93 -35.50
C LEU A 158 13.67 -17.51 -36.94
N GLN A 159 13.04 -16.36 -37.12
CA GLN A 159 12.86 -15.74 -38.43
C GLN A 159 13.33 -14.29 -38.38
N THR A 160 14.00 -13.80 -39.44
CA THR A 160 14.43 -12.41 -39.50
C THR A 160 13.22 -11.48 -39.51
N CYS A 161 13.24 -10.48 -38.61
CA CYS A 161 12.12 -9.55 -38.51
C CYS A 161 12.13 -8.55 -39.69
N PRO A 162 11.06 -8.44 -40.50
CA PRO A 162 10.99 -7.46 -41.60
C PRO A 162 10.93 -6.01 -41.14
N ARG A 163 10.43 -5.77 -39.92
CA ARG A 163 10.11 -4.44 -39.41
C ARG A 163 11.31 -3.78 -38.72
N CYS A 164 12.24 -4.60 -38.24
CA CYS A 164 13.43 -4.11 -37.55
C CYS A 164 14.58 -3.86 -38.54
N PRO A 165 15.40 -2.81 -38.33
CA PRO A 165 16.61 -2.60 -39.11
C PRO A 165 17.55 -3.81 -39.04
N VAL A 166 18.17 -4.16 -40.17
CA VAL A 166 19.01 -5.37 -40.30
C VAL A 166 20.21 -5.33 -39.34
N GLU A 167 20.74 -4.14 -39.08
CA GLU A 167 21.88 -3.89 -38.20
C GLU A 167 21.59 -4.24 -36.73
N ARG A 168 20.31 -4.34 -36.37
CA ARG A 168 19.88 -4.66 -35.00
C ARG A 168 19.75 -6.15 -34.75
N HIS A 169 19.85 -6.98 -35.79
CA HIS A 169 19.75 -8.44 -35.70
C HIS A 169 18.59 -8.91 -34.80
N ARG A 170 17.39 -8.31 -34.96
CA ARG A 170 16.19 -8.74 -34.23
C ARG A 170 15.49 -9.87 -34.98
N TYR A 171 15.00 -10.83 -34.22
CA TYR A 171 14.33 -12.01 -34.73
C TYR A 171 12.91 -12.10 -34.19
N ILE A 172 12.01 -12.60 -35.04
CA ILE A 172 10.77 -13.23 -34.61
C ILE A 172 11.17 -14.55 -33.97
N GLY A 173 10.70 -14.76 -32.74
CA GLY A 173 10.93 -16.00 -32.01
C GLY A 173 9.65 -16.61 -31.48
N PRO A 174 9.73 -17.85 -30.99
CA PRO A 174 8.58 -18.61 -30.57
C PRO A 174 7.92 -18.03 -29.33
N GLU A 175 6.63 -18.34 -29.18
CA GLU A 175 5.84 -18.11 -27.97
C GLU A 175 5.59 -19.46 -27.27
N PRO A 176 6.50 -19.90 -26.37
CA PRO A 176 6.48 -21.25 -25.81
C PRO A 176 5.64 -21.36 -24.51
N ARG A 177 4.58 -20.54 -24.39
CA ARG A 177 3.67 -20.51 -23.23
C ARG A 177 3.11 -21.90 -22.89
N ASP A 178 2.75 -22.67 -23.92
CA ASP A 178 2.08 -23.98 -23.77
C ASP A 178 3.01 -25.06 -23.18
N ILE A 179 4.33 -24.86 -23.25
CA ILE A 179 5.33 -25.73 -22.62
C ILE A 179 5.93 -25.12 -21.34
N GLY A 180 5.34 -24.02 -20.85
CA GLY A 180 5.73 -23.40 -19.58
C GLY A 180 7.03 -22.59 -19.66
N LEU A 181 7.34 -22.04 -20.83
CA LEU A 181 8.49 -21.18 -21.04
C LEU A 181 8.04 -19.76 -21.39
N PHE A 182 8.79 -18.79 -20.87
CA PHE A 182 8.70 -17.39 -21.19
C PHE A 182 9.93 -16.99 -22.01
N ASN A 183 9.69 -16.57 -23.25
CA ASN A 183 10.74 -16.11 -24.14
C ASN A 183 11.01 -14.62 -23.94
N PHE A 184 12.07 -14.30 -23.20
CA PHE A 184 12.43 -12.93 -22.93
C PHE A 184 13.01 -12.25 -24.19
N ASN A 185 14.05 -12.83 -24.80
CA ASN A 185 14.80 -12.17 -25.89
C ASN A 185 15.42 -13.11 -26.93
N ASN A 186 14.89 -14.33 -27.12
CA ASN A 186 15.41 -15.40 -27.99
C ASN A 186 16.77 -16.00 -27.61
N SER A 187 17.51 -15.40 -26.66
CA SER A 187 18.76 -15.94 -26.13
C SER A 187 18.61 -16.46 -24.71
N ALA A 188 17.76 -15.82 -23.91
CA ALA A 188 17.41 -16.22 -22.55
C ALA A 188 15.91 -16.51 -22.46
N LEU A 189 15.58 -17.74 -22.09
CA LEU A 189 14.22 -18.19 -21.82
C LEU A 189 14.13 -18.60 -20.36
N PHE A 190 13.00 -18.32 -19.71
CA PHE A 190 12.78 -18.65 -18.31
C PHE A 190 11.58 -19.57 -18.17
N THR A 191 11.68 -20.60 -17.34
CA THR A 191 10.51 -21.39 -17.00
C THR A 191 9.51 -20.57 -16.18
N HIS A 192 8.21 -20.78 -16.42
CA HIS A 192 7.14 -20.23 -15.58
C HIS A 192 7.31 -20.69 -14.13
N GLU A 193 7.77 -21.93 -13.91
CA GLU A 193 8.08 -22.46 -12.58
C GLU A 193 9.10 -21.60 -11.84
N LEU A 194 10.23 -21.26 -12.45
CA LEU A 194 11.26 -20.40 -11.84
C LEU A 194 10.69 -19.02 -11.47
N LEU A 195 9.97 -18.39 -12.39
CA LEU A 195 9.42 -17.04 -12.20
C LEU A 195 8.31 -17.04 -11.13
N ASN A 196 7.42 -18.04 -11.14
CA ASN A 196 6.35 -18.21 -10.15
C ASN A 196 6.89 -18.56 -8.76
N LYS A 197 8.00 -19.31 -8.69
CA LYS A 197 8.69 -19.57 -7.43
C LYS A 197 9.28 -18.30 -6.83
N TYR A 198 9.79 -17.38 -7.66
CA TYR A 198 10.20 -16.07 -7.16
C TYR A 198 8.99 -15.28 -6.62
N ILE A 199 7.84 -15.27 -7.31
CA ILE A 199 6.61 -14.63 -6.80
C ILE A 199 6.28 -15.16 -5.40
N SER A 200 6.37 -16.48 -5.21
CA SER A 200 6.07 -17.14 -3.93
C SER A 200 7.08 -16.78 -2.83
N ALA A 201 8.37 -16.67 -3.16
CA ALA A 201 9.40 -16.27 -2.20
C ALA A 201 9.34 -14.77 -1.87
N PHE A 202 9.02 -13.94 -2.86
CA PHE A 202 8.82 -12.51 -2.68
C PHE A 202 7.59 -12.24 -1.80
N SER A 203 6.47 -12.93 -2.02
CA SER A 203 5.23 -12.71 -1.25
C SER A 203 5.24 -13.40 0.11
N GLY A 204 5.86 -14.58 0.23
CA GLY A 204 5.84 -15.37 1.46
C GLY A 204 6.98 -15.08 2.44
N SER A 205 8.16 -14.70 1.93
CA SER A 205 9.36 -14.46 2.75
C SER A 205 10.06 -13.14 2.42
N GLU A 206 9.35 -12.20 1.79
CA GLU A 206 9.83 -10.85 1.44
C GLU A 206 11.20 -10.86 0.72
N THR A 207 11.48 -11.91 -0.05
CA THR A 207 12.82 -12.18 -0.55
C THR A 207 13.18 -11.25 -1.72
N PRO A 208 14.22 -10.40 -1.57
CA PRO A 208 14.65 -9.52 -2.67
C PRO A 208 15.30 -10.32 -3.82
N PHE A 209 15.46 -9.68 -4.98
CA PHE A 209 16.05 -10.30 -6.16
C PHE A 209 17.45 -10.89 -5.91
N MET A 210 18.36 -10.14 -5.29
CA MET A 210 19.74 -10.58 -5.09
C MET A 210 19.84 -11.85 -4.22
N PRO A 211 19.22 -11.93 -3.02
CA PRO A 211 19.18 -13.18 -2.25
C PRO A 211 18.55 -14.34 -3.00
N TRP A 212 17.47 -14.11 -3.76
CA TRP A 212 16.84 -15.15 -4.56
C TRP A 212 17.77 -15.70 -5.65
N VAL A 213 18.40 -14.80 -6.42
CA VAL A 213 19.35 -15.15 -7.49
C VAL A 213 20.53 -15.94 -6.91
N ASN A 214 21.07 -15.52 -5.77
CA ASN A 214 22.15 -16.24 -5.08
C ASN A 214 21.70 -17.63 -4.60
N GLN A 215 20.47 -17.76 -4.10
CA GLN A 215 19.93 -19.05 -3.68
C GLN A 215 19.78 -20.02 -4.85
N VAL A 216 19.28 -19.55 -5.99
CA VAL A 216 19.15 -20.38 -7.20
C VAL A 216 20.51 -20.72 -7.79
N ALA A 217 21.47 -19.78 -7.80
CA ALA A 217 22.83 -20.04 -8.23
C ALA A 217 23.53 -21.13 -7.41
N ARG A 218 23.41 -21.10 -6.07
CA ARG A 218 23.93 -22.19 -5.21
C ARG A 218 23.27 -23.53 -5.50
N ARG A 219 21.97 -23.55 -5.81
CA ARG A 219 21.29 -24.78 -6.21
C ARG A 219 21.82 -25.33 -7.53
N TYR A 220 22.19 -24.45 -8.47
CA TYR A 220 22.82 -24.85 -9.73
C TYR A 220 24.20 -25.47 -9.49
N GLU A 221 24.98 -24.91 -8.55
CA GLU A 221 26.27 -25.49 -8.13
C GLU A 221 26.08 -26.88 -7.49
N GLU A 222 25.09 -27.03 -6.60
CA GLU A 222 24.75 -28.33 -5.97
C GLU A 222 24.23 -29.37 -6.98
N SER A 223 23.54 -28.92 -8.03
CA SER A 223 23.00 -29.79 -9.09
C SER A 223 24.00 -30.05 -10.21
N GLU A 224 25.23 -29.56 -10.09
CA GLU A 224 26.30 -29.65 -11.10
C GLU A 224 25.84 -29.15 -12.49
N SER A 225 25.04 -28.09 -12.53
CA SER A 225 24.56 -27.50 -13.78
C SER A 225 25.73 -26.98 -14.63
N GLU A 226 25.84 -27.47 -15.86
CA GLU A 226 26.90 -27.06 -16.81
C GLU A 226 26.93 -25.54 -17.05
N ASN A 227 25.75 -24.92 -17.04
CA ASN A 227 25.59 -23.49 -17.27
C ASN A 227 25.28 -22.79 -15.94
N PRO A 228 25.96 -21.68 -15.61
CA PRO A 228 25.68 -20.93 -14.40
C PRO A 228 24.30 -20.26 -14.46
N PHE A 229 23.75 -19.95 -13.29
CA PHE A 229 22.53 -19.16 -13.22
C PHE A 229 22.78 -17.71 -13.70
N VAL A 230 21.71 -17.06 -14.13
CA VAL A 230 21.74 -15.70 -14.67
C VAL A 230 22.11 -14.65 -13.60
N ASN A 231 22.68 -13.53 -14.02
CA ASN A 231 22.91 -12.39 -13.14
C ASN A 231 21.60 -11.70 -12.70
N GLU A 232 21.67 -10.96 -11.59
CA GLU A 232 20.50 -10.27 -11.01
C GLU A 232 19.82 -9.31 -11.99
N GLY A 233 20.59 -8.55 -12.78
CA GLY A 233 20.04 -7.56 -13.70
C GLY A 233 19.14 -8.19 -14.76
N LEU A 234 19.61 -9.25 -15.40
CA LEU A 234 18.85 -9.96 -16.43
C LEU A 234 17.65 -10.70 -15.84
N PHE A 235 17.80 -11.36 -14.68
CA PHE A 235 16.67 -12.00 -13.98
C PHE A 235 15.59 -10.98 -13.59
N ARG A 236 15.98 -9.86 -12.98
CA ARG A 236 15.06 -8.79 -12.55
C ARG A 236 14.27 -8.22 -13.74
N THR A 237 14.96 -7.94 -14.84
CA THR A 237 14.34 -7.41 -16.06
C THR A 237 13.39 -8.43 -16.68
N GLY A 238 13.83 -9.69 -16.77
CA GLY A 238 13.00 -10.80 -17.24
C GLY A 238 11.75 -11.01 -16.38
N TRP A 239 11.89 -10.93 -15.06
CA TRP A 239 10.76 -11.08 -14.13
C TRP A 239 9.76 -9.95 -14.24
N PHE A 240 10.19 -8.68 -14.28
CA PHE A 240 9.23 -7.57 -14.44
C PHE A 240 8.47 -7.67 -15.76
N THR A 241 9.16 -8.10 -16.83
CA THR A 241 8.51 -8.31 -18.13
C THR A 241 7.51 -9.47 -18.09
N TYR A 242 7.86 -10.56 -17.41
CA TYR A 242 6.93 -11.67 -17.18
C TYR A 242 5.74 -11.27 -16.31
N ALA A 243 5.96 -10.48 -15.26
CA ALA A 243 4.93 -10.03 -14.35
C ALA A 243 3.86 -9.18 -15.05
N GLN A 244 4.24 -8.40 -16.07
CA GLN A 244 3.30 -7.66 -16.93
C GLN A 244 2.37 -8.57 -17.74
N LEU A 245 2.78 -9.81 -18.03
CA LEU A 245 1.95 -10.78 -18.72
C LEU A 245 0.98 -11.51 -17.78
N ILE A 246 1.14 -11.39 -16.46
CA ILE A 246 0.24 -12.06 -15.51
C ILE A 246 -1.15 -11.43 -15.61
N GLY A 247 -2.11 -12.22 -16.09
CA GLY A 247 -3.49 -11.79 -16.24
C GLY A 247 -4.19 -11.69 -14.89
N PHE A 248 -4.44 -10.46 -14.41
CA PHE A 248 -5.28 -10.21 -13.23
C PHE A 248 -6.75 -9.96 -13.58
N GLU A 249 -7.13 -10.09 -14.86
CA GLU A 249 -8.40 -9.58 -15.43
C GLU A 249 -9.67 -10.35 -15.05
N ASN A 250 -9.56 -11.46 -14.33
CA ASN A 250 -10.74 -12.15 -13.81
C ASN A 250 -11.38 -11.36 -12.67
N ASN A 251 -12.70 -11.49 -12.50
CA ASN A 251 -13.45 -10.77 -11.48
C ASN A 251 -12.98 -11.20 -10.07
N LYS A 252 -12.04 -10.45 -9.47
CA LYS A 252 -11.43 -10.71 -8.14
C LYS A 252 -12.40 -10.43 -6.99
N MET A 253 -13.66 -10.82 -7.15
CA MET A 253 -14.67 -10.73 -6.09
C MET A 253 -14.44 -11.83 -5.08
N CYS A 254 -14.58 -11.48 -3.81
CA CYS A 254 -14.63 -12.48 -2.77
C CYS A 254 -15.88 -13.34 -2.96
N PRO A 255 -15.77 -14.69 -2.97
CA PRO A 255 -16.92 -15.57 -3.08
C PRO A 255 -17.89 -15.42 -1.89
N PHE A 256 -17.40 -14.94 -0.74
CA PHE A 256 -18.21 -14.71 0.46
C PHE A 256 -18.84 -13.33 0.52
N CYS A 257 -18.14 -12.28 0.06
CA CYS A 257 -18.63 -10.91 0.18
C CYS A 257 -19.30 -10.36 -1.09
N GLY A 258 -19.01 -10.93 -2.26
CA GLY A 258 -19.49 -10.42 -3.54
C GLY A 258 -19.02 -8.99 -3.85
N VAL A 259 -19.84 -8.23 -4.56
CA VAL A 259 -19.54 -6.83 -4.96
C VAL A 259 -19.74 -5.85 -3.79
N PHE A 260 -20.64 -6.18 -2.86
CA PHE A 260 -21.07 -5.27 -1.79
C PHE A 260 -20.52 -5.73 -0.44
N LEU A 261 -19.34 -5.24 -0.11
CA LEU A 261 -18.65 -5.54 1.15
C LEU A 261 -19.39 -4.90 2.34
N GLU A 262 -19.73 -5.68 3.38
CA GLU A 262 -20.20 -5.11 4.66
C GLU A 262 -19.04 -4.41 5.41
N ASN A 263 -17.84 -4.99 5.32
CA ASN A 263 -16.64 -4.49 5.98
C ASN A 263 -15.50 -4.40 4.98
N VAL A 264 -14.80 -3.25 5.01
CA VAL A 264 -13.61 -3.01 4.20
C VAL A 264 -12.45 -2.68 5.12
N ILE A 265 -11.31 -3.32 4.88
CA ILE A 265 -10.05 -3.06 5.55
C ILE A 265 -9.17 -2.28 4.59
N TRP A 266 -8.75 -1.09 5.01
CA TRP A 266 -7.76 -0.30 4.29
C TRP A 266 -6.43 -0.45 4.98
N ASP A 267 -5.44 -0.94 4.23
CA ASP A 267 -4.09 -1.08 4.74
C ASP A 267 -3.08 -0.40 3.82
N GLY A 268 -2.22 0.40 4.44
CA GLY A 268 -1.18 1.16 3.77
C GLY A 268 0.13 0.40 3.80
N VAL A 269 0.60 -0.04 2.65
CA VAL A 269 1.93 -0.64 2.53
C VAL A 269 2.92 0.45 2.12
N SER A 270 3.95 0.65 2.94
CA SER A 270 5.02 1.62 2.69
C SER A 270 6.01 1.14 1.60
N ILE A 271 5.50 0.81 0.40
CA ILE A 271 6.32 0.54 -0.80
C ILE A 271 6.59 1.87 -1.48
N SER A 272 7.58 2.60 -0.96
CA SER A 272 7.98 3.89 -1.51
C SER A 272 8.94 3.70 -2.68
N PHE A 273 8.65 4.30 -3.83
CA PHE A 273 9.53 4.33 -5.00
C PHE A 273 9.86 5.78 -5.38
N GLY A 274 10.86 6.00 -6.24
CA GLY A 274 11.26 7.36 -6.61
C GLY A 274 10.13 8.12 -7.33
N ARG A 275 9.83 9.35 -6.92
CA ARG A 275 8.79 10.20 -7.55
C ARG A 275 8.98 10.42 -9.05
N LYS A 276 10.19 10.24 -9.56
CA LYS A 276 10.49 10.26 -11.01
C LYS A 276 9.76 9.16 -11.81
N PHE A 277 9.26 8.13 -11.14
CA PHE A 277 8.45 7.07 -11.75
C PHE A 277 6.94 7.34 -11.66
N VAL A 278 6.53 8.44 -11.03
CA VAL A 278 5.15 8.91 -11.03
C VAL A 278 4.96 9.76 -12.28
N ASN A 279 4.09 9.36 -13.18
CA ASN A 279 3.74 10.14 -14.35
C ASN A 279 2.96 11.42 -13.96
N ALA A 280 3.00 12.44 -14.81
CA ALA A 280 2.25 13.68 -14.58
C ALA A 280 0.72 13.48 -14.73
N GLU A 281 0.30 12.36 -15.33
CA GLU A 281 -1.09 11.98 -15.58
C GLU A 281 -1.73 11.23 -14.41
N LEU A 282 -1.04 11.07 -13.28
CA LEU A 282 -1.58 10.38 -12.10
C LEU A 282 -2.73 11.18 -11.48
N GLU A 283 -3.95 10.94 -11.96
CA GLU A 283 -5.19 11.45 -11.38
C GLU A 283 -5.86 10.34 -10.56
N PRO A 284 -5.48 10.17 -9.27
CA PRO A 284 -6.19 9.20 -8.45
C PRO A 284 -7.68 9.57 -8.37
N PRO A 285 -8.59 8.62 -8.06
CA PRO A 285 -10.02 8.91 -7.81
C PRO A 285 -10.28 9.98 -6.73
N MET A 286 -9.23 10.35 -6.00
CA MET A 286 -9.15 11.43 -5.01
C MET A 286 -8.82 12.80 -5.63
N ALA A 287 -8.66 12.93 -6.94
CA ALA A 287 -8.55 14.21 -7.60
C ALA A 287 -9.89 14.94 -7.49
N VAL A 288 -9.86 16.22 -7.09
CA VAL A 288 -11.09 17.00 -6.95
C VAL A 288 -11.61 17.33 -8.34
N SER A 289 -12.64 16.58 -8.76
CA SER A 289 -13.36 16.87 -10.00
C SER A 289 -13.95 18.29 -10.00
N ASN A 290 -14.17 18.83 -11.19
CA ASN A 290 -14.96 20.05 -11.36
C ASN A 290 -16.41 19.88 -10.88
N GLN A 291 -16.91 18.65 -10.85
CA GLN A 291 -18.23 18.27 -10.35
C GLN A 291 -18.24 17.94 -8.83
N ALA A 292 -17.12 18.11 -8.13
CA ALA A 292 -17.02 17.77 -6.71
C ALA A 292 -17.99 18.60 -5.83
N PRO A 293 -18.79 17.97 -4.97
CA PRO A 293 -19.65 18.68 -4.03
C PRO A 293 -18.79 19.46 -3.03
N LYS A 294 -19.22 20.67 -2.65
CA LYS A 294 -18.52 21.46 -1.63
C LYS A 294 -19.02 21.07 -0.24
N CYS A 295 -18.16 20.45 0.56
CA CYS A 295 -18.46 20.12 1.94
C CYS A 295 -17.88 21.20 2.88
N PRO A 296 -18.70 21.92 3.65
CA PRO A 296 -18.18 22.82 4.67
C PRO A 296 -17.54 21.98 5.78
N SER A 297 -16.21 21.99 5.90
CA SER A 297 -15.51 21.34 7.02
C SER A 297 -15.81 22.11 8.30
N LYS A 298 -16.89 21.76 9.00
CA LYS A 298 -17.12 22.21 10.38
C LYS A 298 -16.59 21.13 11.31
N SER A 299 -15.56 21.44 12.09
CA SER A 299 -15.15 20.56 13.18
C SER A 299 -16.27 20.51 14.20
N LEU A 300 -16.82 19.32 14.46
CA LEU A 300 -17.67 19.11 15.61
C LEU A 300 -16.78 18.86 16.82
N SER A 301 -16.98 19.63 17.89
CA SER A 301 -16.42 19.31 19.18
C SER A 301 -17.21 18.18 19.83
N LYS A 302 -16.59 17.47 20.79
CA LYS A 302 -17.27 16.46 21.61
C LYS A 302 -17.73 15.24 20.78
N GLN A 303 -16.87 14.71 19.93
CA GLN A 303 -17.12 13.45 19.20
C GLN A 303 -16.59 12.23 19.96
N GLU A 304 -15.80 12.45 21.00
CA GLU A 304 -15.16 11.44 21.83
C GLU A 304 -16.18 10.73 22.73
N TRP A 305 -15.84 9.53 23.22
CA TRP A 305 -16.67 8.83 24.20
C TRP A 305 -16.90 9.69 25.45
N LEU A 306 -15.84 10.33 25.94
CA LEU A 306 -15.84 11.20 27.10
C LEU A 306 -15.65 12.65 26.62
N PRO A 307 -16.71 13.48 26.57
CA PRO A 307 -16.70 14.77 25.87
C PRO A 307 -15.93 15.89 26.60
N ASP A 308 -15.59 15.71 27.87
CA ASP A 308 -14.79 16.67 28.62
C ASP A 308 -13.30 16.37 28.43
N GLY A 309 -12.66 17.09 27.51
CA GLY A 309 -11.25 16.86 27.17
C GLY A 309 -10.26 17.08 28.32
N LYS A 310 -10.61 17.85 29.36
CA LYS A 310 -9.73 18.02 30.53
C LYS A 310 -9.81 16.78 31.42
N MET A 311 -11.03 16.34 31.73
CA MET A 311 -11.25 15.19 32.60
C MET A 311 -10.88 13.86 31.93
N HIS A 312 -11.13 13.75 30.62
CA HIS A 312 -10.68 12.64 29.79
C HIS A 312 -9.17 12.49 29.83
N ARG A 313 -8.40 13.57 29.63
CA ARG A 313 -6.94 13.53 29.70
C ARG A 313 -6.44 13.12 31.08
N ARG A 314 -7.06 13.65 32.15
CA ARG A 314 -6.74 13.25 33.53
C ARG A 314 -6.97 11.75 33.75
N LEU A 315 -8.06 11.19 33.25
CA LEU A 315 -8.31 9.75 33.34
C LEU A 315 -7.29 8.95 32.53
N HIS A 316 -6.95 9.39 31.33
CA HIS A 316 -5.92 8.75 30.48
C HIS A 316 -4.55 8.74 31.16
N GLU A 317 -4.10 9.87 31.69
CA GLU A 317 -2.86 10.02 32.45
C GLU A 317 -2.89 9.10 33.68
N TRP A 318 -3.98 9.09 34.45
CA TRP A 318 -4.11 8.22 35.61
C TRP A 318 -3.97 6.73 35.29
N ILE A 319 -4.58 6.26 34.19
CA ILE A 319 -4.45 4.86 33.74
C ILE A 319 -2.99 4.55 33.35
N ASN A 320 -2.34 5.45 32.61
CA ASN A 320 -0.99 5.25 32.09
C ASN A 320 0.10 5.39 33.17
N ASP A 321 -0.13 6.22 34.18
CA ASP A 321 0.74 6.39 35.35
C ASP A 321 0.67 5.22 36.35
N GLY A 322 -0.03 4.15 35.97
CA GLY A 322 -0.14 2.93 36.74
C GLY A 322 -1.25 2.95 37.79
N GLY A 323 -2.23 3.84 37.69
CA GLY A 323 -3.42 3.85 38.55
C GLY A 323 -3.11 3.81 40.05
N LEU A 324 -3.64 2.81 40.77
CA LEU A 324 -3.35 2.58 42.19
C LEU A 324 -2.14 1.66 42.44
N LYS A 325 -1.30 1.41 41.43
CA LYS A 325 -0.10 0.58 41.60
C LYS A 325 0.90 1.27 42.51
N ILE A 326 1.33 0.55 43.55
CA ILE A 326 2.46 0.93 44.39
C ILE A 326 3.72 0.31 43.76
N GLU A 327 4.69 1.13 43.36
CA GLU A 327 5.95 0.66 42.80
C GLU A 327 6.75 -0.12 43.85
N LYS A 328 7.28 -1.30 43.48
CA LYS A 328 8.15 -2.10 44.35
C LYS A 328 9.61 -1.86 44.00
N GLY A 329 10.46 -1.66 44.99
CA GLY A 329 11.93 -1.58 44.84
C GLY A 329 12.54 -0.20 45.09
N VAL A 330 11.76 0.72 45.63
CA VAL A 330 12.16 2.10 45.89
C VAL A 330 12.98 2.17 47.20
N ARG A 331 14.12 2.88 47.20
CA ARG A 331 15.00 3.08 48.38
C ARG A 331 14.18 3.69 49.54
N GLU A 332 14.55 3.43 50.80
CA GLU A 332 13.80 3.91 51.98
C GLU A 332 13.52 5.43 51.96
N GLU A 333 14.41 6.21 51.35
CA GLU A 333 14.30 7.67 51.19
C GLU A 333 13.16 8.12 50.23
N ASP A 334 12.74 7.27 49.30
CA ASP A 334 11.76 7.58 48.25
C ASP A 334 10.37 6.97 48.55
N GLN A 335 10.23 6.21 49.65
CA GLN A 335 8.95 5.62 50.08
C GLN A 335 7.91 6.68 50.47
N GLY A 336 8.34 7.78 51.10
CA GLY A 336 7.47 8.90 51.48
C GLY A 336 6.84 9.60 50.28
N GLN A 337 7.61 9.81 49.21
CA GLN A 337 7.13 10.42 47.97
C GLN A 337 6.17 9.49 47.21
N THR A 338 6.44 8.19 47.23
CA THR A 338 5.59 7.16 46.61
C THR A 338 4.24 7.04 47.31
N LEU A 339 4.23 7.13 48.65
CA LEU A 339 3.00 7.11 49.45
C LEU A 339 2.16 8.37 49.21
N GLU A 340 2.79 9.55 49.21
CA GLU A 340 2.10 10.82 48.93
C GLU A 340 1.50 10.83 47.52
N ALA A 341 2.23 10.37 46.50
CA ALA A 341 1.71 10.23 45.14
C ALA A 341 0.51 9.27 45.07
N THR A 342 0.54 8.16 45.81
CA THR A 342 -0.57 7.20 45.90
C THR A 342 -1.80 7.82 46.58
N ILE A 343 -1.61 8.59 47.66
CA ILE A 343 -2.68 9.32 48.35
C ILE A 343 -3.29 10.37 47.41
N GLN A 344 -2.48 11.10 46.66
CA GLN A 344 -2.95 12.09 45.69
C GLN A 344 -3.78 11.44 44.58
N ARG A 345 -3.32 10.31 44.01
CA ARG A 345 -4.08 9.54 43.01
C ARG A 345 -5.40 9.01 43.57
N THR A 346 -5.41 8.58 44.83
CA THR A 346 -6.61 8.12 45.53
C THR A 346 -7.61 9.25 45.75
N ARG A 347 -7.15 10.43 46.20
CA ARG A 347 -7.98 11.62 46.36
C ARG A 347 -8.58 12.07 45.03
N MET A 348 -7.80 12.07 43.95
CA MET A 348 -8.29 12.41 42.62
C MET A 348 -9.40 11.47 42.15
N LEU A 349 -9.32 10.17 42.45
CA LEU A 349 -10.40 9.23 42.15
C LEU A 349 -11.72 9.62 42.82
N GLU A 350 -11.67 9.85 44.14
CA GLU A 350 -12.88 10.09 44.94
C GLU A 350 -13.49 11.46 44.72
N ILE A 351 -12.66 12.50 44.59
CA ILE A 351 -13.09 13.89 44.53
C ILE A 351 -13.41 14.32 43.10
N GLU A 352 -12.70 13.78 42.10
CA GLU A 352 -12.83 14.25 40.72
C GLU A 352 -13.37 13.19 39.77
N LEU A 353 -12.72 12.02 39.66
CA LEU A 353 -13.05 11.05 38.61
C LEU A 353 -14.39 10.35 38.86
N TYR A 354 -14.70 9.91 40.08
CA TYR A 354 -15.98 9.27 40.36
C TYR A 354 -17.18 10.20 40.15
N PRO A 355 -17.21 11.44 40.70
CA PRO A 355 -18.33 12.36 40.44
C PRO A 355 -18.47 12.70 38.96
N TRP A 356 -17.35 12.84 38.25
CA TRP A 356 -17.38 13.09 36.81
C TRP A 356 -17.93 11.91 36.01
N LEU A 357 -17.45 10.68 36.26
CA LEU A 357 -17.97 9.49 35.58
C LEU A 357 -19.46 9.28 35.89
N GLU A 358 -19.91 9.59 37.11
CA GLU A 358 -21.32 9.54 37.50
C GLU A 358 -22.18 10.51 36.70
N SER A 359 -21.66 11.72 36.47
CA SER A 359 -22.34 12.73 35.64
C SER A 359 -22.56 12.27 34.19
N LEU A 360 -21.77 11.30 33.71
CA LEU A 360 -21.91 10.70 32.39
C LEU A 360 -22.81 9.46 32.42
N SER A 361 -22.59 8.57 33.38
CA SER A 361 -23.38 7.36 33.63
C SER A 361 -23.02 6.75 34.98
N LEU A 362 -24.04 6.48 35.80
CA LEU A 362 -23.88 5.74 37.05
C LEU A 362 -23.18 4.39 36.84
N HIS A 363 -23.50 3.68 35.75
CA HIS A 363 -22.90 2.38 35.45
C HIS A 363 -21.42 2.50 35.06
N LEU A 364 -21.03 3.60 34.41
CA LEU A 364 -19.63 3.86 34.06
C LEU A 364 -18.80 4.12 35.32
N LYS A 365 -19.31 4.91 36.27
CA LYS A 365 -18.71 5.07 37.60
C LYS A 365 -18.58 3.74 38.32
N GLU A 366 -19.66 2.96 38.41
CA GLU A 366 -19.66 1.71 39.17
C GLU A 366 -18.74 0.64 38.56
N MET A 367 -18.73 0.50 37.23
CA MET A 367 -17.77 -0.37 36.53
C MET A 367 -16.34 0.07 36.83
N PHE A 368 -16.04 1.37 36.67
CA PHE A 368 -14.70 1.88 36.91
C PHE A 368 -14.30 1.66 38.38
N ARG A 369 -15.12 2.04 39.35
CA ARG A 369 -14.87 1.87 40.78
C ARG A 369 -14.57 0.41 41.17
N ARG A 370 -15.35 -0.53 40.64
CA ARG A 370 -15.23 -1.97 40.96
C ARG A 370 -14.09 -2.66 40.23
N ARG A 371 -13.87 -2.35 38.95
CA ARG A 371 -12.97 -3.11 38.06
C ARG A 371 -11.63 -2.43 37.79
N MET A 372 -11.55 -1.11 37.97
CA MET A 372 -10.35 -0.30 37.73
C MET A 372 -9.91 0.52 38.95
N GLY A 373 -10.83 0.90 39.84
CA GLY A 373 -10.56 1.72 41.02
C GLY A 373 -10.27 0.88 42.25
N HIS A 374 -10.83 1.29 43.40
CA HIS A 374 -10.63 0.62 44.68
C HIS A 374 -11.00 -0.87 44.69
N GLY A 375 -12.02 -1.28 43.93
CA GLY A 375 -12.43 -2.68 43.85
C GLY A 375 -11.43 -3.59 43.14
N ALA A 376 -10.46 -3.02 42.41
CA ALA A 376 -9.38 -3.76 41.74
C ALA A 376 -8.14 -3.95 42.62
N LEU A 377 -8.19 -3.54 43.90
CA LEU A 377 -7.15 -3.79 44.88
C LEU A 377 -7.31 -5.19 45.46
N ASP A 378 -6.30 -6.03 45.28
CA ASP A 378 -6.17 -7.32 45.95
C ASP A 378 -4.89 -7.30 46.79
N ASN A 379 -5.01 -7.44 48.12
CA ASN A 379 -3.89 -7.38 49.05
C ASN A 379 -2.99 -6.15 48.82
N TRP A 380 -3.60 -4.97 48.70
CA TRP A 380 -2.94 -3.68 48.40
C TRP A 380 -2.18 -3.64 47.07
N LYS A 381 -2.42 -4.61 46.18
CA LYS A 381 -1.88 -4.61 44.82
C LYS A 381 -3.00 -4.30 43.86
N TRP A 382 -2.83 -3.20 43.13
CA TRP A 382 -3.72 -2.85 42.03
C TRP A 382 -3.48 -3.79 40.85
N LYS A 383 -4.48 -4.60 40.53
CA LYS A 383 -4.44 -5.58 39.45
C LYS A 383 -5.79 -5.63 38.71
N PRO A 384 -6.15 -4.57 37.97
CA PRO A 384 -7.34 -4.61 37.15
C PRO A 384 -7.23 -5.72 36.10
N ALA A 385 -8.37 -6.36 35.76
CA ALA A 385 -8.38 -7.32 34.67
C ALA A 385 -8.09 -6.58 33.34
N GLN A 386 -7.34 -7.23 32.46
CA GLN A 386 -6.84 -6.62 31.23
C GLN A 386 -7.97 -6.19 30.30
N GLU A 387 -9.09 -6.93 30.30
CA GLU A 387 -10.27 -6.67 29.48
C GLU A 387 -10.93 -5.32 29.82
N TYR A 388 -11.09 -5.01 31.11
CA TYR A 388 -11.62 -3.72 31.54
C TYR A 388 -10.61 -2.59 31.31
N SER A 389 -9.32 -2.85 31.50
CA SER A 389 -8.26 -1.89 31.17
C SER A 389 -8.32 -1.48 29.69
N ALA A 390 -8.48 -2.45 28.79
CA ALA A 390 -8.59 -2.20 27.35
C ALA A 390 -9.84 -1.37 27.00
N LEU A 391 -10.98 -1.61 27.66
CA LEU A 391 -12.17 -0.79 27.46
C LEU A 391 -11.95 0.67 27.90
N PHE A 392 -11.42 0.90 29.11
CA PHE A 392 -11.21 2.26 29.59
C PHE A 392 -10.12 2.99 28.81
N GLN A 393 -9.10 2.29 28.32
CA GLN A 393 -8.15 2.85 27.35
C GLN A 393 -8.85 3.27 26.05
N LEU A 394 -9.74 2.42 25.50
CA LEU A 394 -10.51 2.76 24.31
C LEU A 394 -11.40 4.00 24.51
N LEU A 395 -12.04 4.12 25.68
CA LEU A 395 -12.90 5.26 26.03
C LEU A 395 -12.11 6.56 26.23
N THR A 396 -10.81 6.46 26.57
CA THR A 396 -9.92 7.60 26.81
C THR A 396 -9.00 7.94 25.64
N LEU A 397 -9.22 7.36 24.46
CA LEU A 397 -8.51 7.80 23.25
C LEU A 397 -9.00 9.19 22.81
N ASP A 398 -8.07 10.04 22.39
CA ASP A 398 -8.35 11.35 21.76
C ASP A 398 -8.95 11.17 20.35
N GLU A 399 -8.76 10.00 19.75
CA GLU A 399 -9.28 9.65 18.43
C GLU A 399 -10.70 9.08 18.55
N SER A 400 -11.51 9.31 17.52
CA SER A 400 -12.89 8.84 17.49
C SER A 400 -12.93 7.33 17.21
N THR A 401 -12.59 6.50 18.19
CA THR A 401 -12.91 5.06 18.17
C THR A 401 -14.42 4.85 18.04
N MET A 402 -15.22 5.87 18.33
CA MET A 402 -16.64 5.92 18.01
C MET A 402 -16.94 5.80 16.52
N GLN A 403 -15.99 6.09 15.61
CA GLN A 403 -16.12 5.84 14.17
C GLN A 403 -16.30 4.36 13.83
N THR A 404 -15.87 3.43 14.69
CA THR A 404 -16.11 1.99 14.46
C THR A 404 -17.57 1.60 14.74
N MET A 405 -18.35 2.47 15.39
CA MET A 405 -19.75 2.23 15.73
C MET A 405 -20.69 2.64 14.58
N THR A 406 -20.69 1.86 13.50
CA THR A 406 -21.58 2.08 12.35
C THR A 406 -23.06 1.86 12.70
N HIS A 407 -23.98 2.26 11.80
CA HIS A 407 -25.41 1.95 11.96
C HIS A 407 -25.68 0.45 12.15
N SER A 408 -24.93 -0.42 11.47
CA SER A 408 -25.03 -1.88 11.62
C SER A 408 -24.63 -2.31 13.04
N VAL A 409 -23.49 -1.82 13.53
CA VAL A 409 -23.01 -2.11 14.89
C VAL A 409 -23.97 -1.60 15.96
N LEU A 410 -24.54 -0.39 15.78
CA LEU A 410 -25.53 0.15 16.71
C LEU A 410 -26.80 -0.70 16.77
N ARG A 411 -27.27 -1.19 15.62
CA ARG A 411 -28.43 -2.08 15.57
C ARG A 411 -28.14 -3.41 16.26
N LYS A 412 -26.95 -4.00 16.02
CA LYS A 412 -26.50 -5.24 16.69
C LYS A 412 -26.40 -5.04 18.22
N LEU A 413 -25.87 -3.89 18.67
CA LEU A 413 -25.82 -3.53 20.08
C LEU A 413 -27.21 -3.32 20.70
N GLU A 414 -28.13 -2.70 19.98
CA GLU A 414 -29.51 -2.53 20.43
C GLU A 414 -30.23 -3.89 20.57
N LEU A 415 -30.05 -4.79 19.60
CA LEU A 415 -30.58 -6.15 19.65
C LEU A 415 -30.03 -6.93 20.85
N PHE A 416 -28.72 -6.90 21.06
CA PHE A 416 -28.08 -7.49 22.24
C PHE A 416 -28.63 -6.94 23.56
N LEU A 417 -28.84 -5.62 23.66
CA LEU A 417 -29.37 -5.00 24.89
C LEU A 417 -30.85 -5.32 25.15
N LYS A 418 -31.61 -5.67 24.11
CA LYS A 418 -33.00 -6.17 24.25
C LYS A 418 -33.00 -7.63 24.70
N GLU A 419 -32.09 -8.43 24.16
CA GLU A 419 -31.98 -9.85 24.45
C GLU A 419 -30.50 -10.24 24.61
N PRO A 420 -29.94 -10.14 25.85
CA PRO A 420 -28.53 -10.42 26.11
C PRO A 420 -28.29 -11.92 26.12
N THR A 421 -28.01 -12.48 24.94
CA THR A 421 -27.70 -13.90 24.75
C THR A 421 -26.32 -14.08 24.13
N PRO A 422 -25.69 -15.25 24.27
CA PRO A 422 -24.41 -15.55 23.61
C PRO A 422 -24.45 -15.40 22.09
N ASN A 423 -25.59 -15.72 21.47
CA ASN A 423 -25.78 -15.58 20.03
C ASN A 423 -25.74 -14.10 19.62
N ASN A 424 -26.49 -13.24 20.30
CA ASN A 424 -26.51 -11.80 20.00
C ASN A 424 -25.19 -11.11 20.43
N HIS A 425 -24.46 -11.69 21.38
CA HIS A 425 -23.14 -11.22 21.79
C HIS A 425 -22.10 -11.41 20.66
N ALA A 426 -22.16 -12.52 19.92
CA ALA A 426 -21.25 -12.79 18.79
C ALA A 426 -21.32 -11.70 17.71
N ASP A 427 -22.46 -11.03 17.57
CA ASP A 427 -22.66 -9.94 16.63
C ASP A 427 -21.93 -8.62 17.02
N LEU A 428 -21.38 -8.55 18.24
CA LEU A 428 -20.70 -7.35 18.76
C LEU A 428 -19.20 -7.29 18.48
N LEU A 429 -18.68 -8.11 17.57
CA LEU A 429 -17.26 -8.07 17.14
C LEU A 429 -16.81 -6.68 16.66
N GLY A 430 -17.73 -5.85 16.17
CA GLY A 430 -17.47 -4.45 15.81
C GLY A 430 -17.08 -3.53 16.98
N VAL A 431 -17.19 -4.02 18.22
CA VAL A 431 -16.74 -3.33 19.44
C VAL A 431 -15.85 -4.29 20.27
N PRO A 432 -14.59 -4.52 19.85
CA PRO A 432 -13.77 -5.61 20.37
C PRO A 432 -13.60 -5.61 21.89
N ALA A 433 -13.40 -4.44 22.51
CA ALA A 433 -13.23 -4.33 23.96
C ALA A 433 -14.51 -4.72 24.73
N LEU A 434 -15.68 -4.28 24.25
CA LEU A 434 -16.97 -4.63 24.85
C LEU A 434 -17.27 -6.13 24.64
N TYR A 435 -17.05 -6.63 23.43
CA TYR A 435 -17.19 -8.05 23.11
C TYR A 435 -16.35 -8.93 24.03
N THR A 436 -15.11 -8.55 24.29
CA THR A 436 -14.17 -9.32 25.12
C THR A 436 -14.63 -9.38 26.58
N ILE A 437 -15.09 -8.26 27.14
CA ILE A 437 -15.63 -8.22 28.50
C ILE A 437 -16.89 -9.09 28.62
N LEU A 438 -17.83 -8.95 27.69
CA LEU A 438 -19.06 -9.73 27.67
C LEU A 438 -18.78 -11.24 27.55
N TRP A 439 -17.83 -11.62 26.68
CA TRP A 439 -17.39 -13.01 26.55
C TRP A 439 -16.79 -13.54 27.85
N MET A 440 -15.90 -12.78 28.49
CA MET A 440 -15.28 -13.15 29.75
C MET A 440 -16.32 -13.33 30.86
N GLU A 441 -17.24 -12.37 31.03
CA GLU A 441 -18.30 -12.41 32.05
C GLU A 441 -19.22 -13.61 31.83
N TYR A 442 -19.68 -13.82 30.59
CA TYR A 442 -20.55 -14.96 30.29
C TYR A 442 -19.84 -16.30 30.50
N THR A 443 -18.57 -16.41 30.10
CA THR A 443 -17.80 -17.65 30.25
C THR A 443 -17.59 -18.00 31.72
N LYS A 444 -17.29 -16.99 32.56
CA LYS A 444 -17.02 -17.18 34.00
C LYS A 444 -18.28 -17.31 34.85
N GLU A 445 -19.27 -16.45 34.62
CA GLU A 445 -20.42 -16.27 35.51
C GLU A 445 -21.75 -16.75 34.91
N LYS A 446 -21.78 -17.12 33.62
CA LYS A 446 -23.00 -17.47 32.86
C LYS A 446 -24.06 -16.37 32.82
N LYS A 447 -23.67 -15.14 33.15
CA LYS A 447 -24.49 -13.93 33.16
C LYS A 447 -23.61 -12.72 32.85
N TYR A 448 -24.24 -11.64 32.41
CA TYR A 448 -23.58 -10.35 32.19
C TYR A 448 -23.73 -9.47 33.42
N ALA A 449 -22.68 -8.72 33.78
CA ALA A 449 -22.73 -7.81 34.90
C ALA A 449 -23.69 -6.65 34.61
N PRO A 450 -24.52 -6.21 35.58
CA PRO A 450 -25.43 -5.09 35.39
C PRO A 450 -24.72 -3.80 34.97
N GLU A 451 -23.51 -3.56 35.48
CA GLU A 451 -22.69 -2.41 35.11
C GLU A 451 -22.22 -2.49 33.65
N THR A 452 -21.90 -3.69 33.17
CA THR A 452 -21.48 -3.92 31.77
C THR A 452 -22.62 -3.68 30.80
N LEU A 453 -23.82 -4.19 31.09
CA LEU A 453 -25.02 -3.87 30.30
C LEU A 453 -25.35 -2.37 30.35
N GLY A 454 -25.17 -1.74 31.51
CA GLY A 454 -25.36 -0.31 31.69
C GLY A 454 -24.39 0.55 30.88
N VAL A 455 -23.11 0.18 30.84
CA VAL A 455 -22.09 0.83 30.01
C VAL A 455 -22.36 0.60 28.52
N ALA A 456 -22.74 -0.61 28.11
CA ALA A 456 -23.16 -0.89 26.74
C ALA A 456 -24.34 -0.01 26.28
N ARG A 457 -25.35 0.18 27.16
CA ARG A 457 -26.47 1.09 26.90
C ARG A 457 -26.02 2.55 26.80
N TRP A 458 -25.13 2.99 27.68
CA TRP A 458 -24.54 4.33 27.60
C TRP A 458 -23.77 4.53 26.29
N MET A 459 -22.99 3.54 25.85
CA MET A 459 -22.27 3.59 24.58
C MET A 459 -23.23 3.74 23.40
N LEU A 460 -24.31 2.94 23.36
CA LEU A 460 -25.35 3.04 22.34
C LEU A 460 -25.95 4.45 22.24
N LEU A 461 -26.36 5.02 23.37
CA LEU A 461 -26.96 6.35 23.43
C LEU A 461 -25.98 7.45 23.03
N ARG A 462 -24.73 7.35 23.50
CA ARG A 462 -23.67 8.30 23.20
C ARG A 462 -23.36 8.33 21.70
N THR A 463 -23.16 7.16 21.09
CA THR A 463 -22.91 7.07 19.65
C THR A 463 -24.11 7.56 18.85
N ALA A 464 -25.35 7.17 19.21
CA ALA A 464 -26.53 7.64 18.50
C ALA A 464 -26.65 9.17 18.53
N ALA A 465 -26.32 9.81 19.66
CA ALA A 465 -26.30 11.26 19.79
C ALA A 465 -25.23 11.92 18.90
N VAL A 466 -24.00 11.38 18.90
CA VAL A 466 -22.90 11.89 18.05
C VAL A 466 -23.20 11.68 16.57
N LEU A 467 -23.74 10.52 16.19
CA LEU A 467 -24.14 10.22 14.81
C LEU A 467 -25.25 11.16 14.33
N LYS A 468 -26.28 11.40 15.15
CA LYS A 468 -27.34 12.38 14.84
C LYS A 468 -26.76 13.80 14.66
N MET A 469 -25.82 14.19 15.51
CA MET A 469 -25.12 15.48 15.39
C MET A 469 -24.31 15.55 14.09
N LEU A 470 -23.57 14.49 13.72
CA LEU A 470 -22.82 14.41 12.48
C LEU A 470 -23.73 14.47 11.25
N LEU A 471 -24.82 13.70 11.24
CA LEU A 471 -25.79 13.68 10.13
C LEU A 471 -26.50 15.02 9.98
N SER A 472 -26.78 15.73 11.06
CA SER A 472 -27.42 17.07 11.00
C SER A 472 -26.58 18.12 10.27
N LEU A 473 -25.26 17.89 10.12
CA LEU A 473 -24.38 18.77 9.35
C LEU A 473 -24.36 18.46 7.85
N ASN A 474 -24.71 17.25 7.45
CA ASN A 474 -24.74 16.82 6.06
C ASN A 474 -26.18 16.96 5.53
N GLN A 475 -26.56 18.20 5.20
CA GLN A 475 -27.92 18.53 4.78
C GLN A 475 -28.33 17.95 3.42
N GLU A 476 -27.36 17.52 2.59
CA GLU A 476 -27.63 16.86 1.32
C GLU A 476 -26.92 15.50 1.24
N PRO A 477 -27.63 14.43 0.85
CA PRO A 477 -27.01 13.17 0.48
C PRO A 477 -25.95 13.42 -0.60
N LEU A 478 -24.82 12.72 -0.50
CA LEU A 478 -23.84 12.75 -1.57
C LEU A 478 -24.49 12.23 -2.86
N GLN A 479 -24.35 12.98 -3.95
CA GLN A 479 -24.87 12.56 -5.25
C GLN A 479 -24.18 11.26 -5.68
N PHE A 480 -24.97 10.20 -5.83
CA PHE A 480 -24.50 8.95 -6.39
C PHE A 480 -24.32 9.08 -7.90
N MET A 481 -23.24 8.52 -8.44
CA MET A 481 -23.05 8.40 -9.88
C MET A 481 -23.97 7.31 -10.43
N THR A 482 -24.66 7.59 -11.55
CA THR A 482 -25.49 6.57 -12.22
C THR A 482 -24.62 5.54 -12.94
N PRO A 483 -25.09 4.28 -13.05
CA PRO A 483 -24.31 3.22 -13.68
C PRO A 483 -23.84 3.48 -15.10
N GLU A 484 -24.54 4.31 -15.88
CA GLU A 484 -24.16 4.60 -17.26
C GLU A 484 -22.87 5.44 -17.37
N ASN A 485 -22.47 6.13 -16.29
CA ASN A 485 -21.25 6.91 -16.24
C ASN A 485 -20.00 6.05 -15.92
N PHE A 486 -20.15 4.75 -15.67
CA PHE A 486 -19.05 3.81 -15.38
C PHE A 486 -18.24 3.37 -16.60
N ARG A 487 -18.32 4.06 -17.74
CA ARG A 487 -17.44 3.73 -18.86
C ARG A 487 -16.00 3.99 -18.43
N ARG A 488 -15.32 2.92 -18.04
CA ARG A 488 -13.85 2.82 -18.07
C ARG A 488 -13.46 3.42 -19.40
N PHE A 489 -12.64 4.47 -19.37
CA PHE A 489 -12.11 5.07 -20.58
C PHE A 489 -11.57 3.92 -21.44
N ASP A 490 -11.99 3.88 -22.72
CA ASP A 490 -11.47 2.97 -23.73
C ASP A 490 -9.94 3.12 -23.72
N SER A 491 -9.26 2.23 -22.99
CA SER A 491 -7.81 2.19 -22.95
C SER A 491 -7.38 1.55 -24.26
N SER A 492 -6.35 2.11 -24.88
CA SER A 492 -5.65 1.39 -25.92
C SER A 492 -5.20 0.03 -25.36
N PRO A 493 -5.21 -1.05 -26.16
CA PRO A 493 -4.92 -2.41 -25.69
C PRO A 493 -3.49 -2.61 -25.13
N GLU A 494 -2.64 -1.58 -25.17
CA GLU A 494 -1.23 -1.65 -24.79
C GLU A 494 -0.92 -1.09 -23.40
N ILE A 495 -1.78 -0.23 -22.81
CA ILE A 495 -1.56 0.34 -21.47
C ILE A 495 -2.85 0.28 -20.66
N GLN A 496 -2.83 -0.43 -19.53
CA GLN A 496 -3.99 -0.52 -18.66
C GLN A 496 -4.22 0.82 -17.94
N ASP A 497 -5.49 1.19 -17.73
CA ASP A 497 -5.84 2.50 -17.14
C ASP A 497 -5.20 2.73 -15.76
N TRP A 498 -4.99 1.67 -14.98
CA TRP A 498 -4.29 1.74 -13.70
C TRP A 498 -2.78 1.99 -13.83
N GLU A 499 -2.14 1.60 -14.93
CA GLU A 499 -0.73 1.90 -15.18
C GLU A 499 -0.53 3.40 -15.42
N ARG A 500 -1.57 4.08 -15.93
CA ARG A 500 -1.58 5.54 -16.08
C ARG A 500 -1.97 6.24 -14.79
N THR A 501 -3.05 5.81 -14.15
CA THR A 501 -3.60 6.51 -12.97
C THR A 501 -2.96 6.09 -11.64
N GLY A 502 -2.17 5.02 -11.63
CA GLY A 502 -1.66 4.36 -10.43
C GLY A 502 -2.78 3.88 -9.50
N CYS A 503 -3.99 3.72 -10.00
CA CYS A 503 -5.18 3.39 -9.23
C CYS A 503 -5.96 2.29 -9.91
N PHE A 504 -6.34 1.28 -9.15
CA PHE A 504 -7.16 0.19 -9.64
C PHE A 504 -8.19 -0.19 -8.58
N TYR A 505 -9.46 -0.06 -8.90
CA TYR A 505 -10.54 -0.58 -8.07
C TYR A 505 -11.46 -1.43 -8.94
N HIS A 506 -11.75 -2.65 -8.47
CA HIS A 506 -12.78 -3.49 -9.09
C HIS A 506 -14.19 -2.97 -8.80
N LEU A 507 -14.32 -2.11 -7.79
CA LEU A 507 -15.58 -1.50 -7.39
C LEU A 507 -15.86 -0.24 -8.22
N PRO A 508 -17.12 0.00 -8.61
CA PRO A 508 -17.52 1.22 -9.28
C PRO A 508 -17.28 2.46 -8.40
N GLN A 509 -16.82 3.56 -9.00
CA GLN A 509 -16.73 4.85 -8.31
C GLN A 509 -18.12 5.46 -8.09
N ILE A 510 -18.71 5.32 -6.90
CA ILE A 510 -20.09 5.78 -6.73
C ILE A 510 -20.23 7.28 -6.39
N ARG A 511 -19.13 8.01 -6.18
CA ARG A 511 -19.15 9.47 -5.92
C ARG A 511 -17.86 10.19 -6.34
N PHE A 512 -17.96 11.49 -6.53
CA PHE A 512 -16.79 12.38 -6.59
C PHE A 512 -16.25 12.70 -5.20
N ARG A 513 -14.92 12.85 -5.09
CA ARG A 513 -14.29 13.40 -3.89
C ARG A 513 -14.87 14.78 -3.57
N PRO A 514 -15.41 15.02 -2.36
CA PRO A 514 -15.85 16.35 -1.95
C PRO A 514 -14.69 17.35 -1.89
N ARG A 515 -14.98 18.61 -2.20
CA ARG A 515 -14.09 19.74 -1.97
C ARG A 515 -14.33 20.29 -0.58
N TYR A 516 -13.27 20.58 0.18
CA TYR A 516 -13.34 21.16 1.52
C TYR A 516 -12.73 22.57 1.54
N PRO A 517 -13.50 23.63 1.21
CA PRO A 517 -12.95 24.96 0.94
C PRO A 517 -12.28 25.63 2.15
N LYS A 518 -12.64 25.22 3.37
CA LYS A 518 -12.09 25.76 4.62
C LYS A 518 -10.87 24.99 5.13
N LEU A 519 -10.48 23.90 4.46
CA LEU A 519 -9.26 23.17 4.79
C LEU A 519 -8.09 23.76 4.00
N PRO A 520 -7.05 24.29 4.69
CA PRO A 520 -5.83 24.71 4.02
C PRO A 520 -5.23 23.53 3.24
N HIS A 521 -4.84 23.77 1.99
CA HIS A 521 -4.20 22.77 1.12
C HIS A 521 -5.07 21.55 0.74
N ASP A 522 -6.41 21.64 0.74
CA ASP A 522 -7.31 20.54 0.32
C ASP A 522 -7.04 19.96 -1.10
N ARG A 523 -6.30 20.70 -1.93
CA ARG A 523 -5.87 20.29 -3.28
C ARG A 523 -4.37 20.05 -3.41
N HIS A 524 -3.61 20.26 -2.35
CA HIS A 524 -2.15 20.22 -2.41
C HIS A 524 -1.63 19.19 -1.41
N PRO A 525 -0.59 18.42 -1.78
CA PRO A 525 0.13 17.63 -0.80
C PRO A 525 0.53 18.53 0.36
N ASN A 526 0.44 18.05 1.59
CA ASN A 526 0.76 18.82 2.79
C ASN A 526 2.27 19.12 2.81
N VAL A 527 2.72 20.20 2.15
CA VAL A 527 4.15 20.53 1.99
C VAL A 527 4.75 21.07 3.30
N ASN A 528 3.92 21.47 4.27
CA ASN A 528 4.40 22.10 5.50
C ASN A 528 4.97 21.10 6.52
N THR A 529 6.23 21.32 6.84
CA THR A 529 7.11 20.57 7.77
C THR A 529 6.78 20.72 9.26
N GLU A 530 5.80 21.54 9.65
CA GLU A 530 5.77 22.13 11.00
C GLU A 530 4.48 21.96 11.83
N ARG A 531 3.49 21.15 11.42
CA ARG A 531 2.33 20.90 12.32
C ARG A 531 2.60 19.76 13.31
N ILE A 532 2.33 20.08 14.58
CA ILE A 532 2.55 19.27 15.78
C ILE A 532 1.53 18.14 15.80
N GLY A 533 1.98 16.90 15.61
CA GLY A 533 1.18 15.68 15.67
C GLY A 533 2.08 14.44 15.70
N THR A 534 1.68 13.43 16.46
CA THR A 534 2.42 12.19 16.79
C THR A 534 2.56 11.22 15.60
N CYS A 535 1.74 11.34 14.55
CA CYS A 535 1.89 10.54 13.33
C CYS A 535 2.97 11.13 12.40
N ARG A 536 4.22 11.16 12.88
CA ARG A 536 5.41 11.64 12.15
C ARG A 536 6.20 10.54 11.47
N LYS A 537 5.80 9.28 11.63
CA LYS A 537 6.74 8.16 11.68
C LYS A 537 7.59 8.02 10.39
N TYR A 538 7.14 8.50 9.22
CA TYR A 538 7.92 8.36 7.99
C TYR A 538 7.91 9.53 6.97
N TYR A 539 7.10 10.60 7.14
CA TYR A 539 6.98 11.66 6.12
C TYR A 539 8.30 12.40 5.82
N LYS A 540 9.09 12.72 6.85
CA LYS A 540 10.40 13.38 6.67
C LYS A 540 11.36 12.51 5.85
N LEU A 541 11.34 11.19 6.06
CA LEU A 541 12.23 10.25 5.38
C LEU A 541 11.88 10.12 3.89
N TYR A 542 10.59 10.09 3.55
CA TYR A 542 10.13 9.95 2.16
C TYR A 542 10.26 11.24 1.37
N SER A 543 9.82 12.36 1.93
CA SER A 543 9.81 13.65 1.23
C SER A 543 11.22 14.16 0.94
N GLN A 544 12.17 13.99 1.87
CA GLN A 544 13.57 14.42 1.67
C GLN A 544 14.30 13.54 0.64
N LYS A 545 13.88 12.29 0.47
CA LYS A 545 14.46 11.33 -0.48
C LYS A 545 13.75 11.30 -1.84
N CYS A 546 12.81 12.21 -2.09
CA CYS A 546 11.97 12.23 -3.31
C CYS A 546 11.28 10.88 -3.56
N LEU A 547 10.79 10.23 -2.51
CA LEU A 547 10.05 8.97 -2.58
C LEU A 547 8.53 9.21 -2.55
N THR A 548 7.77 8.26 -3.07
CA THR A 548 6.31 8.19 -2.94
C THR A 548 5.92 7.82 -1.51
N GLY A 549 4.64 8.03 -1.16
CA GLY A 549 4.10 7.71 0.16
C GLY A 549 3.67 6.25 0.35
N GLY A 550 3.85 5.40 -0.66
CA GLY A 550 3.48 3.98 -0.61
C GLY A 550 2.30 3.63 -1.52
N ILE A 551 1.69 2.48 -1.23
CA ILE A 551 0.48 1.97 -1.87
C ILE A 551 -0.55 1.73 -0.77
N MET A 552 -1.78 2.16 -1.00
CA MET A 552 -2.91 1.83 -0.14
C MET A 552 -3.75 0.78 -0.84
N ALA A 553 -4.08 -0.30 -0.14
CA ALA A 553 -4.88 -1.40 -0.68
C ALA A 553 -6.19 -1.56 0.12
N CYS A 554 -7.24 -1.91 -0.61
CA CYS A 554 -8.59 -2.18 -0.12
C CYS A 554 -8.81 -3.69 -0.07
N TRP A 555 -9.10 -4.22 1.11
CA TRP A 555 -9.26 -5.64 1.37
C TRP A 555 -10.62 -5.93 1.99
N CYS A 556 -11.18 -7.12 1.75
CA CYS A 556 -12.24 -7.64 2.61
C CYS A 556 -11.67 -8.40 3.81
N SER A 557 -12.53 -8.77 4.77
CA SER A 557 -12.16 -9.59 5.93
C SER A 557 -11.64 -11.00 5.59
N HIS A 558 -11.82 -11.46 4.35
CA HIS A 558 -11.28 -12.73 3.84
C HIS A 558 -9.94 -12.56 3.11
N SER A 559 -9.26 -11.42 3.29
CA SER A 559 -7.94 -11.12 2.72
C SER A 559 -7.90 -11.09 1.19
N ILE A 560 -9.01 -10.73 0.54
CA ILE A 560 -9.08 -10.52 -0.91
C ILE A 560 -9.00 -9.02 -1.21
N CYS A 561 -8.06 -8.64 -2.09
CA CYS A 561 -7.85 -7.26 -2.51
C CYS A 561 -8.88 -6.85 -3.57
N TYR A 562 -9.66 -5.81 -3.28
CA TYR A 562 -10.63 -5.21 -4.20
C TYR A 562 -10.04 -4.07 -5.02
N GLY A 563 -8.89 -3.54 -4.60
CA GLY A 563 -8.21 -2.48 -5.33
C GLY A 563 -7.06 -1.86 -4.56
N PHE A 564 -6.31 -1.02 -5.24
CA PHE A 564 -5.20 -0.27 -4.69
C PHE A 564 -5.10 1.12 -5.31
N HIS A 565 -4.37 2.01 -4.65
CA HIS A 565 -3.87 3.24 -5.27
C HIS A 565 -2.49 3.60 -4.76
N CYS A 566 -1.68 4.15 -5.65
CA CYS A 566 -0.38 4.71 -5.35
C CYS A 566 -0.52 6.07 -4.67
N ILE A 567 0.23 6.29 -3.60
CA ILE A 567 0.29 7.56 -2.89
C ILE A 567 1.51 8.34 -3.41
N PRO A 568 1.36 9.41 -4.22
CA PRO A 568 2.48 10.02 -4.94
C PRO A 568 3.47 10.78 -4.05
N VAL A 569 3.04 11.34 -2.91
CA VAL A 569 3.86 12.27 -2.11
C VAL A 569 3.97 11.85 -0.65
N GLY A 570 2.84 11.49 -0.03
CA GLY A 570 2.73 11.08 1.37
C GLY A 570 1.27 10.86 1.73
N GLU A 571 1.02 10.20 2.86
CA GLU A 571 -0.32 9.86 3.38
C GLU A 571 -1.23 11.07 3.64
N GLY A 572 -0.70 12.30 3.51
CA GLY A 572 -1.41 13.54 3.78
C GLY A 572 -2.76 13.61 3.04
N ARG A 573 -3.85 13.38 3.80
CA ARG A 573 -5.27 13.48 3.42
C ARG A 573 -5.57 13.08 1.97
N ASN A 574 -4.98 11.96 1.55
CA ASN A 574 -5.57 11.12 0.52
C ASN A 574 -6.92 10.72 1.08
N ASP A 575 -7.99 11.31 0.57
CA ASP A 575 -9.35 10.98 0.99
C ASP A 575 -9.68 9.59 0.45
N VAL A 576 -9.05 8.57 1.05
CA VAL A 576 -9.16 7.16 0.68
C VAL A 576 -10.63 6.74 0.69
N PHE A 577 -11.43 7.35 1.58
CA PHE A 577 -12.87 7.17 1.65
C PHE A 577 -13.62 7.69 0.42
N SER A 578 -13.04 8.59 -0.39
CA SER A 578 -13.63 8.98 -1.67
C SER A 578 -13.53 7.89 -2.73
N ALA A 579 -12.59 6.95 -2.59
CA ALA A 579 -12.58 5.74 -3.40
C ALA A 579 -13.64 4.71 -2.95
N ILE A 580 -14.16 4.82 -1.73
CA ILE A 580 -15.17 3.90 -1.16
C ILE A 580 -16.28 4.68 -0.50
N ILE A 581 -17.27 5.08 -1.27
CA ILE A 581 -18.59 4.78 -0.73
C ILE A 581 -19.08 3.59 -1.55
N THR A 582 -19.74 2.67 -0.87
CA THR A 582 -20.46 1.50 -1.37
C THR A 582 -21.94 1.75 -1.21
#